data_AF-U9TDS9-F1
#
_entry.id   AF-U9TDS9-F1
#
_cell.length_a   1.000
_cell.length_b   1.000
_cell.length_c   1.000
_cell.angle_alpha   90.00
_cell.angle_beta   90.00
_cell.angle_gamma   90.00
#
_symmetry.space_group_name_H-M   'P 1'
#
loop_
_entity.id
_entity.type
_entity.pdbx_description
1 polymer ?
#
loop_
_entity_poly.entity_id
_entity_poly.type
_entity_poly.pdbx_seq_one_letter_code
_entity_poly.pdbx_strand_id
1 'polypeptide(L)'
;MNAGWQRLRQTKRFESVVDGFLKATELTRPRYKGQEMHAHPHFHVMLLVKSTYFKGTSYIKQSEWTEMWIKAMRLDYYPQVDVRAVKPNKKKTAEQNQAALHDAILETFKYSVKPADMLLYDDQGAWLHEVTRQTHRMRFYSDGGVLKGILKNEDEISNEEMISTTEEVVETDETRFGFSYLPSQRRYVYNPKFNVYPETA
;
A
#
# COMPACT_ATOMS: atom_id res chain seq x y z
N MET A 1 0.10 -0.73 12.90
CA MET A 1 -0.56 0.50 12.38
C MET A 1 -2.08 0.39 12.18
N ASN A 2 -2.64 -0.75 11.75
CA ASN A 2 -4.09 -0.87 11.47
C ASN A 2 -5.02 -0.54 12.67
N ALA A 3 -4.67 -0.95 13.88
CA ALA A 3 -5.44 -0.58 15.08
C ALA A 3 -5.39 0.94 15.35
N GLY A 4 -4.28 1.59 15.03
CA GLY A 4 -4.16 3.06 15.07
C GLY A 4 -5.04 3.72 14.02
N TRP A 5 -5.06 3.19 12.79
CA TRP A 5 -5.98 3.66 11.75
C TRP A 5 -7.45 3.56 12.16
N GLN A 6 -7.84 2.43 12.76
CA GLN A 6 -9.19 2.25 13.28
C GLN A 6 -9.53 3.31 14.34
N ARG A 7 -8.64 3.53 15.32
CA ARG A 7 -8.83 4.56 16.35
C ARG A 7 -8.90 5.97 15.76
N LEU A 8 -8.03 6.31 14.81
CA LEU A 8 -8.03 7.60 14.13
C LEU A 8 -9.39 7.87 13.47
N ARG A 9 -9.89 6.90 12.70
CA ARG A 9 -11.16 7.04 11.99
C ARG A 9 -12.38 7.15 12.89
N GLN A 10 -12.32 6.59 14.09
CA GLN A 10 -13.38 6.67 15.11
C GLN A 10 -13.31 7.96 15.94
N THR A 11 -12.33 8.83 15.69
CA THR A 11 -12.30 10.13 16.38
C THR A 11 -13.37 11.06 15.81
N LYS A 12 -14.05 11.80 16.70
CA LYS A 12 -15.04 12.82 16.31
C LYS A 12 -14.47 13.80 15.27
N ARG A 13 -13.19 14.17 15.40
CA ARG A 13 -12.53 15.09 14.47
C ARG A 13 -12.44 14.50 13.07
N PHE A 14 -12.04 13.23 12.93
CA PHE A 14 -12.02 12.54 11.64
C PHE A 14 -13.43 12.41 11.05
N GLU A 15 -14.38 11.89 11.83
CA GLU A 15 -15.76 11.66 11.37
C GLU A 15 -16.48 12.95 10.96
N SER A 16 -16.17 14.07 11.60
CA SER A 16 -16.78 15.37 11.27
C SER A 16 -16.35 15.96 9.93
N VAL A 17 -15.29 15.41 9.32
CA VAL A 17 -14.61 16.01 8.17
C VAL A 17 -14.51 15.05 6.97
N VAL A 18 -14.26 13.77 7.23
CA VAL A 18 -14.00 12.77 6.20
C VAL A 18 -15.26 11.96 5.92
N ASP A 19 -15.81 12.14 4.72
CA ASP A 19 -17.00 11.42 4.27
C ASP A 19 -16.66 10.00 3.77
N GLY A 20 -15.44 9.79 3.26
CA GLY A 20 -14.97 8.49 2.79
C GLY A 20 -13.45 8.42 2.63
N PHE A 21 -12.90 7.21 2.53
CA PHE A 21 -11.46 7.02 2.32
C PHE A 21 -11.14 5.78 1.50
N LEU A 22 -9.97 5.80 0.88
CA LEU A 22 -9.25 4.66 0.34
C LEU A 22 -7.87 4.63 1.00
N LYS A 23 -7.44 3.46 1.48
CA LYS A 23 -6.14 3.25 2.12
C LYS A 23 -5.42 2.10 1.44
N ALA A 24 -4.16 2.32 1.09
CA ALA A 24 -3.20 1.27 0.78
C ALA A 24 -2.12 1.22 1.87
N THR A 25 -1.56 0.02 2.07
CA THR A 25 -0.43 -0.20 2.97
C THR A 25 0.77 -0.54 2.11
N GLU A 26 1.85 0.21 2.26
CA GLU A 26 3.12 -0.08 1.59
C GLU A 26 4.12 -0.57 2.65
N LEU A 27 4.92 -1.57 2.33
CA LEU A 27 6.05 -2.02 3.12
C LEU A 27 7.32 -1.76 2.33
N THR A 28 8.23 -0.97 2.89
CA THR A 28 9.53 -0.70 2.26
C THR A 28 10.64 -1.38 3.03
N ARG A 29 11.66 -1.85 2.29
CA ARG A 29 12.89 -2.39 2.88
C ARG A 29 13.93 -1.27 2.99
N PRO A 30 14.49 -1.01 4.17
CA PRO A 30 15.56 -0.02 4.31
C PRO A 30 16.84 -0.51 3.63
N ARG A 31 17.63 0.43 3.10
CA ARG A 31 18.94 0.15 2.48
C ARG A 31 20.11 0.38 3.44
N TYR A 32 19.85 0.40 4.75
CA TYR A 32 20.87 0.67 5.77
C TYR A 32 21.52 -0.64 6.23
N LYS A 33 22.85 -0.65 6.28
CA LYS A 33 23.64 -1.81 6.70
C LYS A 33 23.29 -2.23 8.13
N GLY A 34 22.95 -3.49 8.33
CA GLY A 34 22.54 -4.08 9.61
C GLY A 34 21.07 -3.87 9.99
N GLN A 35 20.24 -3.29 9.10
CA GLN A 35 18.81 -3.11 9.30
C GLN A 35 17.99 -3.67 8.12
N GLU A 36 18.57 -4.52 7.30
CA GLU A 36 18.00 -5.00 6.04
C GLU A 36 16.65 -5.72 6.23
N MET A 37 16.37 -6.19 7.45
CA MET A 37 15.11 -6.85 7.84
C MET A 37 14.13 -5.94 8.59
N HIS A 38 14.45 -4.66 8.82
CA HIS A 38 13.60 -3.71 9.54
C HIS A 38 12.56 -3.11 8.61
N ALA A 39 11.42 -3.77 8.47
CA ALA A 39 10.39 -3.29 7.56
C ALA A 39 9.82 -1.92 7.98
N HIS A 40 9.66 -1.01 7.01
CA HIS A 40 9.13 0.33 7.20
C HIS A 40 7.73 0.43 6.56
N PRO A 41 6.66 0.21 7.34
CA PRO A 41 5.30 0.30 6.84
C PRO A 41 4.83 1.75 6.70
N HIS A 42 4.16 2.05 5.59
CA HIS A 42 3.55 3.33 5.28
C HIS A 42 2.05 3.17 4.96
N PHE A 43 1.27 4.22 5.22
CA PHE A 43 -0.09 4.32 4.72
C PHE A 43 -0.18 5.40 3.67
N HIS A 44 -0.70 5.03 2.50
CA HIS A 44 -1.19 5.96 1.50
C HIS A 44 -2.69 6.04 1.65
N VAL A 45 -3.22 7.24 1.88
CA VAL A 45 -4.65 7.42 2.13
C VAL A 45 -5.19 8.56 1.29
N MET A 46 -6.20 8.25 0.49
CA MET A 46 -7.02 9.25 -0.17
C MET A 46 -8.29 9.49 0.65
N LEU A 47 -8.56 10.75 0.96
CA LEU A 47 -9.69 11.17 1.79
C LEU A 47 -10.69 11.97 0.94
N LEU A 48 -11.95 11.57 1.01
CA LEU A 48 -13.07 12.34 0.47
C LEU A 48 -13.61 13.26 1.57
N VAL A 49 -13.68 14.55 1.26
CA VAL A 49 -14.12 15.62 2.18
C VAL A 49 -15.10 16.54 1.45
N LYS A 50 -15.91 17.28 2.23
CA LYS A 50 -16.86 18.26 1.68
C LYS A 50 -16.15 19.38 0.90
N SER A 51 -16.84 19.95 -0.08
CA SER A 51 -16.35 21.10 -0.87
C SER A 51 -16.05 22.35 -0.02
N THR A 52 -16.63 22.43 1.17
CA THR A 52 -16.40 23.49 2.17
C THR A 52 -15.17 23.25 3.04
N TYR A 53 -14.48 22.12 2.92
CA TYR A 53 -13.35 21.72 3.77
C TYR A 53 -12.30 22.83 3.95
N PHE A 54 -11.88 23.46 2.84
CA PHE A 54 -10.86 24.51 2.84
C PHE A 54 -11.39 25.92 3.16
N LYS A 55 -12.70 26.09 3.35
CA LYS A 55 -13.36 27.41 3.46
C LYS A 55 -13.86 27.74 4.86
N GLY A 56 -13.64 26.86 5.86
CA GLY A 56 -14.17 27.03 7.20
C GLY A 56 -13.36 26.32 8.27
N THR A 57 -14.01 25.98 9.38
CA THR A 57 -13.40 25.33 10.56
C THR A 57 -13.15 23.83 10.38
N SER A 58 -13.63 23.24 9.27
CA SER A 58 -13.42 21.83 8.96
C SER A 58 -11.99 21.51 8.54
N TYR A 59 -11.21 22.48 8.08
CA TYR A 59 -9.83 22.25 7.63
C TYR A 59 -8.96 21.70 8.77
N ILE A 60 -8.29 20.57 8.51
CA ILE A 60 -7.29 19.98 9.40
C ILE A 60 -5.91 20.24 8.80
N LYS A 61 -5.11 21.04 9.51
CA LYS A 61 -3.72 21.33 9.12
C LYS A 61 -2.81 20.12 9.35
N GLN A 62 -1.66 20.06 8.67
CA GLN A 62 -0.72 18.94 8.77
C GLN A 62 -0.28 18.64 10.22
N SER A 63 -0.07 19.67 11.05
CA SER A 63 0.33 19.46 12.45
C SER A 63 -0.78 18.82 13.28
N GLU A 64 -2.03 19.18 13.01
CA GLU A 64 -3.19 18.56 13.66
C GLU A 64 -3.36 17.10 13.21
N TRP A 65 -3.16 16.80 11.92
CA TRP A 65 -3.11 15.41 11.44
C TRP A 65 -2.03 14.59 12.16
N THR A 66 -0.85 15.19 12.35
CA THR A 66 0.27 14.57 13.07
C THR A 66 -0.11 14.26 14.52
N GLU A 67 -0.72 15.22 15.23
CA GLU A 67 -1.19 15.03 16.61
C GLU A 67 -2.29 13.95 16.72
N MET A 68 -3.25 13.97 15.79
CA MET A 68 -4.29 12.94 15.72
C MET A 68 -3.67 11.55 15.50
N TRP A 69 -2.65 11.46 14.65
CA TRP A 69 -1.96 10.21 14.39
C TRP A 69 -1.13 9.72 15.58
N ILE A 70 -0.38 10.61 16.24
CA ILE A 70 0.35 10.31 17.48
C ILE A 70 -0.59 9.72 18.52
N LYS A 71 -1.73 10.39 18.78
CA LYS A 71 -2.73 9.93 19.76
C LYS A 71 -3.33 8.58 19.36
N ALA A 72 -3.67 8.42 18.09
CA ALA A 72 -4.24 7.18 17.58
C ALA A 72 -3.24 6.01 17.64
N MET A 73 -1.96 6.24 17.35
CA MET A 73 -0.91 5.23 17.38
C MET A 73 -0.28 5.03 18.76
N ARG A 74 -0.50 5.96 19.70
CA ARG A 74 0.13 6.02 21.03
C ARG A 74 1.65 6.13 20.93
N LEU A 75 2.12 7.03 20.06
CA LEU A 75 3.54 7.27 19.85
C LEU A 75 4.10 8.22 20.92
N ASP A 76 5.35 8.01 21.28
CA ASP A 76 6.18 8.89 22.11
C ASP A 76 7.10 9.80 21.26
N TYR A 77 6.97 9.74 19.93
CA TYR A 77 7.69 10.56 18.97
C TYR A 77 6.76 11.24 17.95
N TYR A 78 7.30 12.21 17.21
CA TYR A 78 6.58 12.89 16.13
C TYR A 78 6.83 12.19 14.78
N PRO A 79 5.82 11.51 14.20
CA PRO A 79 5.97 10.85 12.91
C PRO A 79 5.91 11.86 11.76
N GLN A 80 6.48 11.48 10.60
CA GLN A 80 6.29 12.23 9.37
C GLN A 80 4.90 11.95 8.80
N VAL A 81 4.12 13.02 8.61
CA VAL A 81 2.81 12.99 7.94
C VAL A 81 2.84 13.98 6.78
N ASP A 82 2.60 13.52 5.56
CA ASP A 82 2.40 14.37 4.39
C ASP A 82 0.90 14.39 4.05
N VAL A 83 0.34 15.60 3.88
CA VAL A 83 -1.07 15.78 3.54
C VAL A 83 -1.18 16.89 2.50
N ARG A 84 -1.78 16.56 1.36
CA ARG A 84 -1.89 17.47 0.22
C ARG A 84 -3.29 17.40 -0.37
N ALA A 85 -3.76 18.55 -0.84
CA ALA A 85 -5.00 18.61 -1.61
C ALA A 85 -4.72 18.18 -3.05
N VAL A 86 -5.56 17.29 -3.59
CA VAL A 86 -5.60 17.04 -5.04
C VAL A 86 -6.24 18.26 -5.69
N LYS A 87 -5.42 19.16 -6.22
CA LYS A 87 -5.87 20.45 -6.76
C LYS A 87 -6.15 20.32 -8.25
N PRO A 88 -7.38 20.61 -8.72
CA PRO A 88 -7.60 20.83 -10.14
C PRO A 88 -6.81 22.08 -10.58
N ASN A 89 -6.12 21.96 -11.70
CA ASN A 89 -5.43 23.06 -12.33
C ASN A 89 -6.43 23.85 -13.18
N LYS A 90 -6.70 25.10 -12.79
CA LYS A 90 -7.64 26.00 -13.48
C LYS A 90 -7.25 26.32 -14.93
N LYS A 91 -6.00 26.08 -15.33
CA LYS A 91 -5.51 26.26 -16.70
C LYS A 91 -5.70 25.02 -17.58
N LYS A 92 -6.10 23.89 -16.98
CA LYS A 92 -6.33 22.61 -17.67
C LYS A 92 -7.82 22.40 -17.94
N THR A 93 -8.13 21.64 -18.99
CA THR A 93 -9.52 21.25 -19.30
C THR A 93 -10.09 20.32 -18.24
N ALA A 94 -11.41 20.04 -18.30
CA ALA A 94 -12.06 19.13 -17.38
C ALA A 94 -11.44 17.71 -17.47
N GLU A 95 -11.19 17.23 -18.69
CA GLU A 95 -10.61 15.92 -18.98
C GLU A 95 -9.19 15.81 -18.41
N GLN A 96 -8.39 16.86 -18.58
CA GLN A 96 -7.02 16.90 -18.05
C GLN A 96 -6.98 16.92 -16.51
N ASN A 97 -7.96 17.54 -15.86
CA ASN A 97 -8.08 17.50 -14.40
C ASN A 97 -8.60 16.16 -13.90
N GLN A 98 -9.46 15.48 -14.67
CA GLN A 98 -9.90 14.12 -14.39
C GLN A 98 -8.74 13.13 -14.50
N ALA A 99 -7.88 13.27 -15.52
CA ALA A 99 -6.65 12.50 -15.64
C ALA A 99 -5.72 12.71 -14.43
N ALA A 100 -5.53 13.96 -13.99
CA ALA A 100 -4.71 14.23 -12.80
C ALA A 100 -5.29 13.64 -11.51
N LEU A 101 -6.62 13.62 -11.37
CA LEU A 101 -7.28 12.92 -10.28
C LEU A 101 -7.03 11.42 -10.36
N HIS A 102 -7.18 10.83 -11.55
CA HIS A 102 -6.89 9.42 -11.79
C HIS A 102 -5.44 9.06 -11.44
N ASP A 103 -4.47 9.89 -11.82
CA ASP A 103 -3.05 9.70 -11.47
C ASP A 103 -2.84 9.74 -9.95
N ALA A 104 -3.53 10.63 -9.23
CA ALA A 104 -3.46 10.68 -7.77
C ALA A 104 -4.09 9.44 -7.10
N ILE A 105 -5.14 8.88 -7.71
CA ILE A 105 -5.72 7.60 -7.29
C ILE A 105 -4.68 6.49 -7.48
N LEU A 106 -4.09 6.39 -8.67
CA LEU A 106 -3.07 5.38 -8.98
C LEU A 106 -1.84 5.49 -8.07
N GLU A 107 -1.40 6.71 -7.77
CA GLU A 107 -0.31 6.97 -6.82
C GLU A 107 -0.64 6.42 -5.43
N THR A 108 -1.90 6.56 -4.99
CA THR A 108 -2.38 6.01 -3.71
C THR A 108 -2.39 4.48 -3.72
N PHE A 109 -2.64 3.85 -4.87
CA PHE A 109 -2.74 2.39 -5.06
C PHE A 109 -1.51 1.78 -5.74
N LYS A 110 -0.33 2.37 -5.53
CA LYS A 110 0.94 1.77 -5.95
C LYS A 110 1.18 0.40 -5.30
N TYR A 111 2.40 -0.10 -5.47
CA TYR A 111 2.82 -1.38 -4.95
C TYR A 111 2.70 -1.46 -3.42
N SER A 112 2.19 -2.59 -2.96
CA SER A 112 2.20 -2.97 -1.54
C SER A 112 3.63 -3.22 -1.02
N VAL A 113 4.52 -3.70 -1.89
CA VAL A 113 5.96 -3.86 -1.67
C VAL A 113 6.64 -3.59 -3.01
N LYS A 114 7.74 -2.86 -3.04
CA LYS A 114 8.46 -2.61 -4.30
C LYS A 114 9.05 -3.92 -4.84
N PRO A 115 8.90 -4.24 -6.13
CA PRO A 115 9.48 -5.46 -6.71
C PRO A 115 10.99 -5.58 -6.48
N ALA A 116 11.71 -4.46 -6.60
CA ALA A 116 13.14 -4.40 -6.33
C ALA A 116 13.52 -4.80 -4.88
N ASP A 117 12.64 -4.57 -3.90
CA ASP A 117 12.90 -4.95 -2.51
C ASP A 117 12.72 -6.46 -2.28
N MET A 118 11.91 -7.12 -3.11
CA MET A 118 11.63 -8.57 -3.05
C MET A 118 12.71 -9.43 -3.71
N LEU A 119 13.42 -8.86 -4.70
CA LEU A 119 14.38 -9.56 -5.54
C LEU A 119 15.85 -9.35 -5.12
N LEU A 120 16.10 -8.74 -3.96
CA LEU A 120 17.47 -8.58 -3.47
C LEU A 120 18.05 -9.95 -3.12
N TYR A 121 19.03 -10.39 -3.89
CA TYR A 121 19.70 -11.69 -3.75
C TYR A 121 20.67 -11.76 -2.57
N ASP A 122 20.97 -10.62 -1.93
CA ASP A 122 21.95 -10.51 -0.85
C ASP A 122 21.59 -11.33 0.40
N ASP A 123 20.30 -11.63 0.59
CA ASP A 123 19.77 -12.36 1.75
C ASP A 123 19.21 -13.74 1.42
N GLN A 124 19.49 -14.27 0.21
CA GLN A 124 19.00 -15.57 -0.26
C GLN A 124 17.45 -15.71 -0.20
N GLY A 125 16.71 -14.60 -0.32
CA GLY A 125 15.25 -14.59 -0.29
C GLY A 125 14.64 -14.61 1.11
N ALA A 126 15.44 -14.40 2.16
CA ALA A 126 14.96 -14.33 3.54
C ALA A 126 13.92 -13.22 3.73
N TRP A 127 14.11 -12.05 3.11
CA TRP A 127 13.14 -10.97 3.13
C TRP A 127 11.81 -11.36 2.48
N LEU A 128 11.84 -11.94 1.27
CA LEU A 128 10.65 -12.41 0.56
C LEU A 128 9.84 -13.38 1.44
N HIS A 129 10.53 -14.36 2.02
CA HIS A 129 9.91 -15.33 2.92
C HIS A 129 9.26 -14.65 4.12
N GLU A 130 9.98 -13.74 4.78
CA GLU A 130 9.50 -13.11 6.01
C GLU A 130 8.35 -12.13 5.76
N VAL A 131 8.43 -11.31 4.71
CA VAL A 131 7.32 -10.43 4.31
C VAL A 131 6.09 -11.26 3.97
N THR A 132 6.22 -12.32 3.16
CA THR A 132 5.10 -13.22 2.83
C THR A 132 4.49 -13.84 4.08
N ARG A 133 5.32 -14.29 5.03
CA ARG A 133 4.87 -14.90 6.28
C ARG A 133 4.16 -13.92 7.19
N GLN A 134 4.73 -12.73 7.42
CA GLN A 134 4.19 -11.73 8.34
C GLN A 134 2.94 -11.04 7.79
N THR A 135 2.87 -10.86 6.47
CA THR A 135 1.76 -10.17 5.81
C THR A 135 0.60 -11.12 5.44
N HIS A 136 0.77 -12.42 5.70
CA HIS A 136 -0.25 -13.41 5.41
C HIS A 136 -1.58 -13.05 6.10
N ARG A 137 -2.67 -13.00 5.31
CA ARG A 137 -4.03 -12.60 5.72
C ARG A 137 -4.15 -11.17 6.24
N MET A 138 -3.16 -10.32 5.99
CA MET A 138 -3.32 -8.90 6.22
C MET A 138 -4.05 -8.27 5.04
N ARG A 139 -4.99 -7.38 5.35
CA ARG A 139 -5.66 -6.56 4.35
C ARG A 139 -4.84 -5.30 4.07
N PHE A 140 -4.24 -5.24 2.88
CA PHE A 140 -3.38 -4.12 2.45
C PHE A 140 -4.19 -2.93 1.96
N TYR A 141 -5.27 -3.20 1.24
CA TYR A 141 -6.19 -2.21 0.70
C TYR A 141 -7.49 -2.18 1.51
N SER A 142 -8.01 -0.99 1.79
CA SER A 142 -9.30 -0.85 2.46
C SER A 142 -9.99 0.45 2.12
N ASP A 143 -11.29 0.38 1.93
CA ASP A 143 -12.21 1.50 1.76
C ASP A 143 -13.07 1.74 3.01
N GLY A 144 -13.76 2.88 3.04
CA GLY A 144 -14.80 3.15 4.02
C GLY A 144 -15.49 4.49 3.88
N GLY A 145 -16.46 4.74 4.75
CA GLY A 145 -17.39 5.86 4.63
C GLY A 145 -18.30 5.68 3.41
N VAL A 146 -18.55 6.75 2.66
CA VAL A 146 -19.36 6.72 1.44
C VAL A 146 -18.71 5.96 0.29
N LEU A 147 -17.40 5.69 0.36
CA LEU A 147 -16.66 4.90 -0.62
C LEU A 147 -16.67 3.40 -0.30
N LYS A 148 -17.43 2.98 0.72
CA LYS A 148 -17.41 1.59 1.16
C LYS A 148 -17.94 0.66 0.05
N GLY A 149 -17.18 -0.39 -0.26
CA GLY A 149 -17.54 -1.39 -1.29
C GLY A 149 -17.13 -1.01 -2.72
N ILE A 150 -16.31 0.03 -2.90
CA ILE A 150 -15.80 0.40 -4.23
C ILE A 150 -14.68 -0.52 -4.72
N LEU A 151 -13.96 -1.16 -3.81
CA LEU A 151 -12.97 -2.18 -4.14
C LEU A 151 -13.69 -3.50 -4.36
N LYS A 152 -13.36 -4.21 -5.45
CA LYS A 152 -13.88 -5.57 -5.70
C LYS A 152 -13.56 -6.48 -4.52
N ASN A 153 -14.48 -7.37 -4.19
CA ASN A 153 -14.22 -8.39 -3.18
C ASN A 153 -13.14 -9.36 -3.68
N GLU A 154 -12.29 -9.87 -2.79
CA GLU A 154 -11.26 -10.85 -3.15
C GLU A 154 -11.85 -12.10 -3.83
N ASP A 155 -13.08 -12.49 -3.45
CA ASP A 155 -13.80 -13.63 -4.03
C ASP A 155 -14.26 -13.39 -5.49
N GLU A 156 -14.27 -12.13 -5.94
CA GLU A 156 -14.67 -11.72 -7.28
C GLU A 156 -13.47 -11.44 -8.20
N ILE A 157 -12.24 -11.46 -7.67
CA ILE A 157 -11.02 -11.26 -8.45
C ILE A 157 -10.63 -12.60 -9.07
N SER A 158 -10.64 -12.67 -10.41
CA SER A 158 -10.25 -13.88 -11.13
C SER A 158 -8.74 -13.96 -11.33
N ASN A 159 -8.22 -15.17 -11.58
CA ASN A 159 -6.80 -15.36 -11.89
C ASN A 159 -6.40 -14.64 -13.18
N GLU A 160 -7.31 -14.55 -14.15
CA GLU A 160 -7.09 -13.85 -15.41
C GLU A 160 -6.91 -12.33 -15.20
N GLU A 161 -7.58 -11.75 -14.21
CA GLU A 161 -7.40 -10.32 -13.85
C GLU A 161 -6.05 -10.05 -13.13
N MET A 162 -5.41 -11.08 -12.56
CA MET A 162 -4.12 -10.95 -11.87
C MET A 162 -2.89 -11.10 -12.79
N ILE A 163 -3.09 -11.52 -14.04
CA ILE A 163 -2.01 -11.67 -15.03
C ILE A 163 -1.91 -10.38 -15.83
N SER A 164 -0.82 -9.63 -15.66
CA SER A 164 -0.48 -8.51 -16.55
C SER A 164 -0.28 -9.04 -17.97
N THR A 165 -1.21 -8.77 -18.88
CA THR A 165 -1.07 -9.07 -20.32
C THR A 165 -0.18 -8.08 -21.07
N THR A 166 0.29 -7.02 -20.41
CA THR A 166 1.37 -6.19 -20.94
C THR A 166 2.68 -6.96 -20.76
N GLU A 167 3.07 -7.66 -21.83
CA GLU A 167 4.36 -8.32 -22.01
C GLU A 167 5.50 -7.29 -22.01
N GLU A 168 5.86 -6.72 -20.86
CA GLU A 168 7.24 -6.31 -20.67
C GLU A 168 8.04 -7.58 -20.38
N VAL A 169 8.63 -8.14 -21.45
CA VAL A 169 9.61 -9.22 -21.33
C VAL A 169 10.84 -8.62 -20.66
N VAL A 170 10.86 -8.67 -19.33
CA VAL A 170 12.06 -8.38 -18.55
C VAL A 170 12.99 -9.58 -18.76
N GLU A 171 14.12 -9.38 -19.42
CA GLU A 171 15.23 -10.35 -19.38
C GLU A 171 15.56 -10.59 -17.90
N THR A 172 15.21 -11.77 -17.43
CA THR A 172 15.47 -12.23 -16.06
C THR A 172 16.61 -13.21 -16.13
N ASP A 173 17.58 -13.09 -15.22
CA ASP A 173 18.59 -14.14 -15.01
C ASP A 173 17.88 -15.49 -14.87
N GLU A 174 18.42 -16.54 -15.46
CA GLU A 174 17.80 -17.87 -15.56
C GLU A 174 17.47 -18.53 -14.20
N THR A 175 17.90 -17.90 -13.10
CA THR A 175 17.59 -18.34 -11.75
C THR A 175 16.09 -18.17 -11.45
N ARG A 176 15.40 -19.28 -11.24
CA ARG A 176 13.99 -19.30 -10.83
C ARG A 176 13.85 -20.05 -9.51
N PHE A 177 13.07 -19.53 -8.57
CA PHE A 177 12.74 -20.22 -7.32
C PHE A 177 11.35 -20.83 -7.39
N GLY A 178 11.26 -22.10 -7.06
CA GLY A 178 10.02 -22.86 -7.02
C GLY A 178 9.21 -22.59 -5.76
N PHE A 179 7.94 -22.27 -5.94
CA PHE A 179 6.95 -22.28 -4.86
C PHE A 179 5.75 -23.13 -5.30
N SER A 180 5.19 -23.92 -4.38
CA SER A 180 3.99 -24.71 -4.63
C SER A 180 2.89 -24.32 -3.67
N TYR A 181 1.70 -24.07 -4.19
CA TYR A 181 0.53 -23.87 -3.35
C TYR A 181 0.12 -25.20 -2.72
N LEU A 182 0.10 -25.27 -1.39
CA LEU A 182 -0.43 -26.42 -0.66
C LEU A 182 -1.87 -26.13 -0.22
N PRO A 183 -2.89 -26.76 -0.84
CA PRO A 183 -4.30 -26.50 -0.51
C PRO A 183 -4.64 -26.78 0.96
N SER A 184 -4.01 -27.80 1.56
CA SER A 184 -4.19 -28.16 2.97
C SER A 184 -3.71 -27.07 3.93
N GLN A 185 -2.70 -26.30 3.54
CA GLN A 185 -2.13 -25.22 4.35
C GLN A 185 -2.57 -23.83 3.89
N ARG A 186 -3.28 -23.74 2.75
CA ARG A 186 -3.73 -22.49 2.10
C ARG A 186 -2.62 -21.45 1.96
N ARG A 187 -1.42 -21.91 1.62
CA ARG A 187 -0.24 -21.06 1.44
C ARG A 187 0.70 -21.64 0.39
N TYR A 188 1.47 -20.77 -0.24
CA TYR A 188 2.64 -21.17 -1.02
C TYR A 188 3.75 -21.59 -0.06
N VAL A 189 4.38 -22.73 -0.35
CA VAL A 189 5.55 -23.23 0.36
C VAL A 189 6.68 -23.33 -0.64
N TYR A 190 7.86 -22.90 -0.19
CA TYR A 190 9.08 -23.04 -0.96
C TYR A 190 9.27 -24.50 -1.37
N ASN A 191 9.41 -24.72 -2.68
CA ASN A 191 9.57 -26.04 -3.27
C ASN A 191 10.81 -26.05 -4.15
N PRO A 192 11.97 -26.44 -3.57
CA PRO A 192 13.25 -26.36 -4.26
C PRO A 192 13.35 -27.26 -5.49
N LYS A 193 12.43 -28.22 -5.65
CA LYS A 193 12.34 -29.08 -6.84
C LYS A 193 12.14 -28.30 -8.13
N PHE A 194 11.46 -27.16 -8.07
CA PHE A 194 11.19 -26.31 -9.24
C PHE A 194 12.20 -25.16 -9.36
N ASN A 195 13.30 -25.20 -8.59
CA ASN A 195 14.34 -24.21 -8.77
C ASN A 195 15.08 -24.45 -10.09
N VAL A 196 15.34 -23.38 -10.81
CA VAL A 196 16.27 -23.34 -11.94
C VAL A 196 17.44 -22.51 -11.48
N TYR A 197 18.66 -23.02 -11.66
CA TYR A 197 19.89 -22.27 -11.43
C TYR A 197 20.58 -22.13 -12.79
N PRO A 198 21.28 -21.02 -13.05
CA PRO A 198 22.04 -20.87 -14.28
C PRO A 198 23.12 -21.95 -14.34
N GLU A 199 23.34 -22.51 -15.52
CA GLU A 199 24.46 -23.43 -15.72
C GLU A 199 25.76 -22.65 -15.44
N THR A 200 26.57 -23.16 -14.51
CA THR A 200 27.90 -22.59 -14.24
C THR A 200 28.74 -22.68 -15.51
N ALA A 201 29.11 -21.53 -16.07
CA ALA A 201 30.13 -21.41 -17.11
C ALA A 201 31.50 -21.86 -16.59
#